data_AF-A0A5E4IEM0-F1
#
_entry.id   AF-A0A5E4IEM0-F1
#
_cell.length_a   1.000
_cell.length_b   1.000
_cell.length_c   1.000
_cell.angle_alpha   90.00
_cell.angle_beta   90.00
_cell.angle_gamma   90.00
#
_symmetry.space_group_name_H-M   'P 1'
#
loop_
_entity.id
_entity.type
_entity.pdbx_description
1 polymer ?
#
loop_
_entity_poly.entity_id
_entity_poly.type
_entity_poly.pdbx_seq_one_letter_code
_entity_poly.pdbx_strand_id
1 'polypeptide(L)'
;MTGCSHRNCGNSEKVWLMHTYGGKDCGLKPHPYCVECGLVKNLSSDKPRKIGFYINIVAALGERLKISQAQMRLVYMDLHDSGLDDSYGMDRYQQEVLFTQIVRKYVPVSEQIIRELL
;
A
#
# COMPACT_ATOMS: atom_id res chain seq x y z
N MET A 1 6.57 -3.18 11.76
CA MET A 1 6.57 -1.90 12.49
C MET A 1 5.20 -1.27 12.31
N THR A 2 4.19 -1.79 13.01
CA THR A 2 2.79 -1.39 12.84
C THR A 2 2.35 -0.71 14.13
N GLY A 3 2.13 0.61 14.09
CA GLY A 3 1.63 1.36 15.25
C GLY A 3 2.12 2.79 15.46
N CYS A 4 2.87 3.37 14.51
CA CYS A 4 3.22 4.79 14.62
C CYS A 4 2.02 5.67 14.26
N SER A 5 1.69 6.68 15.08
CA SER A 5 0.63 7.65 14.78
C SER A 5 1.02 8.72 13.75
N HIS A 6 2.24 8.62 13.21
CA HIS A 6 2.90 9.52 12.28
C HIS A 6 2.81 11.02 12.65
N ARG A 7 3.80 11.49 13.41
CA ARG A 7 3.95 12.91 13.75
C ARG A 7 4.86 13.62 12.76
N ASN A 8 4.30 14.55 11.99
CA ASN A 8 5.07 15.33 11.02
C ASN A 8 6.18 16.17 11.67
N CYS A 9 7.33 16.24 11.01
CA CYS A 9 8.41 17.18 11.31
C CYS A 9 7.99 18.65 11.14
N GLY A 10 8.81 19.57 11.67
CA GLY A 10 8.61 21.00 11.52
C GLY A 10 8.72 21.49 10.08
N ASN A 11 8.21 22.69 9.80
CA ASN A 11 8.21 23.27 8.46
C ASN A 11 9.61 23.51 7.87
N SER A 12 10.60 23.78 8.72
CA SER A 12 12.00 24.02 8.35
C SER A 12 12.83 22.74 8.20
N GLU A 13 12.30 21.58 8.60
CA GLU A 13 13.05 20.33 8.70
C GLU A 13 12.75 19.35 7.55
N LYS A 14 11.87 19.74 6.62
CA LYS A 14 11.39 18.87 5.54
C LYS A 14 12.52 18.42 4.61
N VAL A 15 12.39 17.20 4.09
CA VAL A 15 13.35 16.62 3.14
C VAL A 15 12.88 16.91 1.72
N TRP A 16 13.81 17.30 0.85
CA TRP A 16 13.49 17.53 -0.56
C TRP A 16 13.57 16.23 -1.34
N LEU A 17 12.44 15.78 -1.89
CA LEU A 17 12.35 14.57 -2.72
C LEU A 17 11.67 14.87 -4.04
N MET A 18 11.87 13.99 -5.01
CA MET A 18 11.17 14.05 -6.29
C MET A 18 9.67 13.89 -6.09
N HIS A 19 8.91 14.78 -6.72
CA HIS A 19 7.46 14.77 -6.70
C HIS A 19 6.94 14.40 -8.07
N THR A 20 6.09 13.39 -8.11
CA THR A 20 5.36 12.99 -9.31
C THR A 20 3.89 13.42 -9.19
N TYR A 21 3.33 13.92 -10.29
CA TYR A 21 1.91 14.25 -10.40
C TYR A 21 1.37 13.71 -11.73
N GLY A 22 0.36 12.83 -11.66
CA GLY A 22 -0.20 12.18 -12.84
C GLY A 22 0.84 11.41 -13.68
N GLY A 23 1.81 10.77 -13.02
CA GLY A 23 2.86 9.99 -13.67
C GLY A 23 3.99 10.80 -14.34
N LYS A 24 4.03 12.12 -14.14
CA LYS A 24 5.11 13.00 -14.64
C LYS A 24 5.95 13.53 -13.48
N ASP A 25 7.26 13.60 -13.68
CA ASP A 25 8.18 14.24 -12.74
C ASP A 25 7.96 15.75 -12.75
N CYS A 26 7.67 16.32 -11.58
CA CYS A 26 7.41 17.75 -11.39
C CYS A 26 8.53 18.46 -10.62
N GLY A 27 9.72 17.84 -10.55
CA GLY A 27 10.87 18.36 -9.81
C GLY A 27 10.84 17.98 -8.33
N LEU A 28 11.54 18.77 -7.50
CA LEU A 28 11.65 18.53 -6.06
C LEU A 28 10.58 19.29 -5.27
N LYS A 29 10.03 18.64 -4.26
CA LYS A 29 9.10 19.24 -3.29
C LYS A 29 9.59 18.97 -1.87
N PRO A 30 9.26 19.80 -0.87
CA PRO A 30 9.57 19.49 0.52
C PRO A 30 8.56 18.48 1.08
N HIS A 31 9.02 17.28 1.41
CA HIS A 31 8.25 16.21 2.04
C HIS A 31 8.41 16.23 3.56
N PRO A 32 7.32 16.27 4.33
CA PRO A 32 7.36 15.97 5.75
C PRO A 32 7.82 14.53 5.96
N TYR A 33 8.53 14.29 7.05
CA TYR A 33 8.77 12.93 7.54
C TYR A 33 8.23 12.79 8.96
N CYS A 34 8.03 11.55 9.38
CA CYS A 34 7.61 11.23 10.73
C CYS A 34 8.81 11.32 11.67
N VAL A 35 8.75 12.18 12.70
CA VAL A 35 9.85 12.32 13.67
C VAL A 35 10.03 11.08 14.56
N GLU A 36 9.02 10.20 14.62
CA GLU A 36 9.03 9.00 15.46
C GLU A 36 9.59 7.77 14.73
N CYS A 37 9.25 7.59 13.44
CA CYS A 37 9.67 6.41 12.67
C CYS A 37 10.56 6.72 11.45
N GLY A 38 10.79 8.00 11.15
CA GLY A 38 11.60 8.43 10.01
C GLY A 38 10.94 8.26 8.63
N LEU A 39 9.74 7.67 8.56
CA LEU A 39 9.04 7.47 7.29
C LEU A 39 8.73 8.82 6.63
N VAL A 40 8.94 8.93 5.32
CA VAL A 40 8.66 10.16 4.58
C VAL A 40 7.23 10.13 4.06
N LYS A 41 6.51 11.24 4.23
CA LYS A 41 5.12 11.37 3.81
C LYS A 41 5.01 11.31 2.29
N ASN A 42 4.10 10.47 1.80
CA ASN A 42 3.72 10.46 0.41
C ASN A 42 2.89 11.72 0.08
N LEU A 43 3.30 12.44 -0.96
CA LEU A 43 2.64 13.65 -1.46
C LEU A 43 2.00 13.44 -2.84
N SER A 44 1.92 12.20 -3.31
CA SER A 44 1.27 11.86 -4.58
C SER A 44 -0.22 12.20 -4.56
N SER A 45 -0.79 12.38 -5.74
CA SER A 45 -2.23 12.59 -5.92
C SER A 45 -3.05 11.31 -5.69
N ASP A 46 -2.42 10.15 -5.83
CA ASP A 46 -3.10 8.85 -5.79
C ASP A 46 -3.33 8.40 -4.36
N LYS A 47 -4.57 8.61 -3.92
CA LYS A 47 -4.99 8.30 -2.56
C LYS A 47 -4.93 6.80 -2.30
N PRO A 48 -4.22 6.35 -1.25
CA PRO A 48 -4.23 4.97 -0.83
C PRO A 48 -5.64 4.51 -0.42
N ARG A 49 -5.91 3.21 -0.57
CA ARG A 49 -7.13 2.55 -0.15
C ARG A 49 -6.94 1.95 1.25
N LYS A 50 -8.04 1.82 1.99
CA LYS A 50 -8.05 1.12 3.28
C LYS A 50 -7.87 -0.38 3.07
N ILE A 51 -7.35 -1.09 4.08
CA ILE A 51 -7.20 -2.56 4.03
C ILE A 51 -8.50 -3.30 3.64
N GLY A 52 -9.66 -2.79 4.06
CA GLY A 52 -10.97 -3.36 3.71
C GLY A 52 -11.25 -3.45 2.21
N PHE A 53 -10.71 -2.54 1.40
CA PHE A 53 -10.80 -2.61 -0.06
C PHE A 53 -10.10 -3.87 -0.58
N TYR A 54 -8.87 -4.11 -0.13
CA TYR A 54 -8.08 -5.27 -0.52
C TYR A 54 -8.66 -6.59 0.01
N ILE A 55 -9.22 -6.57 1.23
CA ILE A 55 -9.94 -7.73 1.79
C ILE A 55 -11.11 -8.14 0.89
N ASN A 56 -11.88 -7.18 0.38
CA ASN A 56 -12.98 -7.48 -0.54
C ASN A 56 -12.49 -8.10 -1.85
N ILE A 57 -11.32 -7.68 -2.36
CA ILE A 57 -10.71 -8.29 -3.54
C ILE A 57 -10.30 -9.73 -3.27
N VAL A 58 -9.71 -10.02 -2.10
CA VAL A 58 -9.37 -11.40 -1.71
C VAL A 58 -10.62 -12.28 -1.64
N ALA A 59 -11.72 -11.76 -1.11
CA ALA A 59 -13.00 -12.48 -1.08
C ALA A 59 -13.51 -12.79 -2.51
N ALA A 60 -13.49 -11.79 -3.41
CA ALA A 60 -13.89 -11.97 -4.80
C ALA A 60 -12.99 -12.96 -5.57
N LEU A 61 -11.67 -12.92 -5.32
CA LEU A 61 -10.73 -13.92 -5.85
C LEU A 61 -11.02 -15.32 -5.29
N GLY A 62 -11.39 -15.42 -4.02
CA GLY A 62 -11.79 -16.65 -3.37
C GLY A 62 -12.98 -17.32 -4.04
N GLU A 63 -14.01 -16.53 -4.35
CA GLU A 63 -15.20 -16.99 -5.08
C GLU A 63 -14.86 -17.38 -6.53
N ARG A 64 -14.10 -16.55 -7.26
CA ARG A 64 -13.77 -16.75 -8.68
C ARG A 64 -12.85 -17.95 -8.92
N LEU A 65 -11.87 -18.17 -8.04
CA LEU A 65 -10.80 -19.16 -8.23
C LEU A 65 -10.90 -20.37 -7.30
N LYS A 66 -11.94 -20.43 -6.45
CA LYS A 66 -12.13 -21.48 -5.43
C LYS A 66 -10.91 -21.63 -4.50
N ILE A 67 -10.37 -20.49 -4.06
CA ILE A 67 -9.22 -20.44 -3.14
C ILE A 67 -9.64 -21.05 -1.81
N SER A 68 -8.76 -21.87 -1.20
CA SER A 68 -9.07 -22.47 0.09
C SER A 68 -9.15 -21.42 1.21
N GLN A 69 -9.98 -21.69 2.22
CA GLN A 69 -10.08 -20.84 3.41
C GLN A 69 -8.72 -20.65 4.11
N ALA A 70 -7.88 -21.69 4.09
CA ALA A 70 -6.52 -21.62 4.64
C ALA A 70 -5.65 -20.61 3.88
N GLN A 71 -5.66 -20.63 2.53
CA GLN A 71 -4.92 -19.67 1.71
C GLN A 71 -5.44 -18.25 1.90
N MET A 72 -6.77 -18.05 1.91
CA MET A 72 -7.35 -16.73 2.17
C MET A 72 -6.91 -16.20 3.54
N ARG A 73 -6.91 -17.05 4.58
CA ARG A 73 -6.43 -16.68 5.91
C ARG A 73 -4.97 -16.26 5.93
N LEU A 74 -4.10 -16.98 5.22
CA LEU A 74 -2.68 -16.63 5.10
C LEU A 74 -2.50 -15.27 4.41
N VAL A 75 -3.24 -15.00 3.34
CA VAL A 75 -3.26 -13.70 2.68
C VAL A 75 -3.71 -12.60 3.65
N TYR A 76 -4.81 -12.79 4.37
CA TYR A 76 -5.31 -11.77 5.32
C TYR A 76 -4.32 -11.44 6.42
N MET A 77 -3.64 -12.45 6.99
CA MET A 77 -2.64 -12.24 8.02
C MET A 77 -1.44 -11.44 7.48
N ASP A 78 -0.94 -11.80 6.30
CA ASP A 78 0.20 -11.11 5.70
C ASP A 78 -0.16 -9.66 5.29
N LEU A 79 -1.38 -9.43 4.79
CA LEU A 79 -1.89 -8.08 4.51
C LEU A 79 -1.93 -7.21 5.77
N HIS A 80 -2.43 -7.75 6.87
CA HIS A 80 -2.49 -7.05 8.15
C HIS A 80 -1.09 -6.69 8.68
N ASP A 81 -0.15 -7.62 8.59
CA ASP A 81 1.20 -7.43 9.14
C ASP A 81 2.13 -6.61 8.23
N SER A 82 1.78 -6.50 6.94
CA SER A 82 2.57 -5.77 5.94
C SER A 82 2.55 -4.24 6.09
N GLY A 83 1.61 -3.69 6.88
CA GLY A 83 1.41 -2.24 6.98
C GLY A 83 0.85 -1.61 5.69
N LEU A 84 0.15 -2.40 4.87
CA LEU A 84 -0.39 -1.97 3.58
C LEU A 84 -1.35 -0.77 3.71
N ASP A 85 -2.02 -0.58 4.85
CA ASP A 85 -2.91 0.54 5.10
C ASP A 85 -2.23 1.78 5.72
N ASP A 86 -0.90 1.79 5.83
CA ASP A 86 -0.13 2.97 6.19
C ASP A 86 -0.19 4.03 5.07
N SER A 87 -1.24 4.85 5.15
CA SER A 87 -1.48 5.98 4.27
C SER A 87 -0.48 7.12 4.41
N TYR A 88 0.44 7.07 5.37
CA TYR A 88 1.45 8.11 5.55
C TYR A 88 2.54 8.03 4.49
N GLY A 89 3.16 6.85 4.33
CA GLY A 89 4.28 6.66 3.41
C GLY A 89 3.93 6.02 2.06
N MET A 90 2.76 5.39 1.96
CA MET A 90 2.42 4.57 0.80
C MET A 90 1.38 5.24 -0.12
N ASP A 91 1.62 5.21 -1.43
CA ASP A 91 0.60 5.53 -2.42
C ASP A 91 -0.17 4.29 -2.88
N ARG A 92 -1.26 4.51 -3.62
CA ARG A 92 -2.09 3.43 -4.15
C ARG A 92 -1.30 2.45 -5.02
N TYR A 93 -0.38 2.92 -5.86
CA TYR A 93 0.39 2.04 -6.74
C TYR A 93 1.29 1.10 -5.93
N GLN A 94 1.99 1.64 -4.93
CA GLN A 94 2.79 0.85 -3.99
C GLN A 94 1.94 -0.17 -3.24
N GLN A 95 0.73 0.20 -2.79
CA GLN A 95 -0.21 -0.73 -2.16
C GLN A 95 -0.62 -1.85 -3.12
N GLU A 96 -0.95 -1.53 -4.38
CA GLU A 96 -1.35 -2.50 -5.40
C GLU A 96 -0.23 -3.49 -5.74
N VAL A 97 1.01 -3.01 -5.82
CA VAL A 97 2.20 -3.85 -6.02
C VAL A 97 2.40 -4.79 -4.83
N LEU A 98 2.36 -4.26 -3.60
CA LEU A 98 2.53 -5.05 -2.38
C LEU A 98 1.39 -6.08 -2.23
N PHE A 99 0.14 -5.67 -2.46
CA PHE A 99 -1.02 -6.55 -2.47
C PHE A 99 -0.85 -7.71 -3.45
N THR A 100 -0.47 -7.41 -4.69
CA THR A 100 -0.25 -8.41 -5.74
C THR A 100 0.83 -9.41 -5.33
N GLN A 101 1.94 -8.95 -4.73
CA GLN A 101 3.01 -9.82 -4.23
C GLN A 101 2.52 -10.74 -3.11
N ILE A 102 1.75 -10.21 -2.14
CA ILE A 102 1.20 -10.98 -1.03
C ILE A 102 0.22 -12.04 -1.53
N VAL A 103 -0.70 -11.70 -2.42
CA VAL A 103 -1.67 -12.67 -2.98
C VAL A 103 -0.93 -13.80 -3.71
N ARG A 104 0.04 -13.45 -4.57
CA ARG A 104 0.79 -14.44 -5.37
C ARG A 104 1.71 -15.34 -4.55
N LYS A 105 2.05 -14.94 -3.32
CA LYS A 105 2.81 -15.79 -2.38
C LYS A 105 2.03 -17.03 -1.95
N TYR A 106 0.70 -16.93 -1.82
CA TYR A 106 -0.14 -18.02 -1.31
C TYR A 106 -1.10 -18.61 -2.36
N VAL A 107 -1.36 -17.86 -3.43
CA VAL A 107 -2.34 -18.23 -4.47
C VAL A 107 -1.64 -18.29 -5.83
N PRO A 108 -1.67 -19.43 -6.54
CA PRO A 108 -1.09 -19.56 -7.87
C PRO A 108 -1.99 -18.89 -8.91
N VAL A 109 -1.98 -17.56 -8.95
CA VAL A 109 -2.78 -16.73 -9.85
C VAL A 109 -1.87 -15.80 -10.65
N SER A 110 -2.26 -15.51 -11.89
CA SER A 110 -1.56 -14.50 -12.71
C SER A 110 -1.83 -13.09 -12.18
N GLU A 111 -0.84 -12.22 -12.31
CA GLU A 111 -0.98 -10.82 -11.93
C GLU A 111 -2.11 -10.11 -12.70
N GLN A 112 -2.37 -10.52 -13.94
CA GLN A 112 -3.46 -9.97 -14.75
C GLN A 112 -4.83 -10.15 -14.10
N ILE A 113 -5.12 -11.34 -13.56
CA ILE A 113 -6.40 -11.63 -12.89
C ILE A 113 -6.56 -10.77 -11.63
N ILE A 114 -5.47 -10.51 -10.91
CA ILE A 114 -5.49 -9.62 -9.73
C ILE A 114 -5.76 -8.18 -10.17
N ARG A 115 -5.07 -7.71 -11.22
CA ARG A 115 -5.21 -6.35 -11.75
C ARG A 115 -6.61 -6.03 -12.29
N GLU A 116 -7.36 -7.02 -12.76
CA GLU A 116 -8.77 -6.84 -13.16
C GLU A 116 -9.68 -6.38 -12.00
N LEU A 117 -9.26 -6.54 -10.75
CA LEU A 117 -10.04 -6.24 -9.55
C LEU A 117 -9.54 -5.00 -8.77
N LEU A 118 -8.43 -4.37 -9.19
CA LEU A 118 -7.80 -3.23 -8.52
C LEU A 118 -8.25 -1.89 -9.10
#